data_AF-A0AAV1N7J3-F1
#
_entry.id   AF-A0AAV1N7J3-F1
#
_cell.length_a   1.000
_cell.length_b   1.000
_cell.length_c   1.000
_cell.angle_alpha   90.00
_cell.angle_beta   90.00
_cell.angle_gamma   90.00
#
_symmetry.space_group_name_H-M   'P 1'
#
loop_
_entity.id
_entity.type
_entity.pdbx_description
1 polymer ?
#
loop_
_entity_poly.entity_id
_entity_poly.type
_entity_poly.pdbx_seq_one_letter_code
_entity_poly.pdbx_strand_id
1 'polypeptide(L)'
;MAGHLLLVILMYSFHELKAQVLLPPKLTVNPAVITETDSVTLNCQTPPSVSVTQCYFYTLNGGTTRVQPCLQTLTGTELLQMAHQRLPATVGLQCYYKAILGETNAPSKFSDTTFVTIQILLPPKLTVNPPVITETDSVTLNCQTPPSVSLNQCYFYTEGTIRVLSCLQTLTGTELLQMAHQRSPAEIKIKCYYTVKRGETNSPSPHSDTTSIVIQTLLPPKLTVNPAVITETDSVTLNCQTPPSVSVTDCYFRIREKPAKIFSCLKNLSGTELLKITNQSPPAEVKVKCFYLDTSSSPDSDESSIIIRTSLPPKLTVNPAVITETDSVTLNCQTPPSVSVTQCYFYTLSGGTIRVLSCLQTLTGTELLQMAHQSSPAEIKMKCYYTVKRGETNSPSPHSDTSFITIQRTVRDRSCLQTLTGTELLQMAHQRSPAEIKIKCYYTVKHGETNSPSPHSDTTSIMIQSAAENNERKTDLTTSISTTTSPVGGGDEGAAQPKRANGLLPGQQEPVPVHARYV
;
A
#
# COMPACT_ATOMS: atom_id res chain seq x y z
N MET A 1 -135.52 10.87 21.15
CA MET A 1 -134.58 11.84 21.78
C MET A 1 -133.38 11.19 22.50
N ALA A 2 -133.34 9.86 22.72
CA ALA A 2 -132.16 9.20 23.32
C ALA A 2 -131.01 8.91 22.33
N GLY A 3 -131.29 8.72 21.03
CA GLY A 3 -130.25 8.40 20.03
C GLY A 3 -129.34 9.57 19.65
N HIS A 4 -129.84 10.81 19.68
CA HIS A 4 -129.02 12.00 19.39
C HIS A 4 -128.06 12.35 20.54
N LEU A 5 -128.44 12.08 21.78
CA LEU A 5 -127.57 12.32 22.94
C LEU A 5 -126.36 11.37 22.94
N LEU A 6 -126.57 10.10 22.55
CA LEU A 6 -125.51 9.10 22.48
C LEU A 6 -124.49 9.42 21.38
N LEU A 7 -124.94 9.97 20.25
CA LEU A 7 -124.10 10.40 19.13
C LEU A 7 -123.27 11.66 19.49
N VAL A 8 -123.86 12.60 20.22
CA VAL A 8 -123.14 13.79 20.72
C VAL A 8 -122.12 13.40 21.79
N ILE A 9 -122.45 12.47 22.69
CA ILE A 9 -121.51 11.95 23.71
C ILE A 9 -120.36 11.18 23.06
N LEU A 10 -120.63 10.32 22.06
CA LEU A 10 -119.57 9.64 21.30
C LEU A 10 -118.68 10.65 20.55
N MET A 11 -119.25 11.64 19.85
CA MET A 11 -118.47 12.65 19.14
C MET A 11 -117.65 13.55 20.07
N TYR A 12 -118.12 13.85 21.29
CA TYR A 12 -117.35 14.57 22.32
C TYR A 12 -116.27 13.69 22.95
N SER A 13 -116.51 12.38 23.10
CA SER A 13 -115.54 11.42 23.64
C SER A 13 -114.35 11.19 22.70
N PHE A 14 -114.52 11.37 21.39
CA PHE A 14 -113.44 11.30 20.40
C PHE A 14 -112.69 12.63 20.18
N HIS A 15 -113.16 13.74 20.74
CA HIS A 15 -112.48 15.05 20.60
C HIS A 15 -111.27 15.21 21.54
N GLU A 16 -111.15 14.36 22.57
CA GLU A 16 -110.01 14.37 23.52
C GLU A 16 -109.03 13.20 23.33
N LEU A 17 -109.15 12.39 22.27
CA LEU A 17 -108.06 11.51 21.84
C LEU A 17 -107.15 12.26 20.87
N LYS A 18 -106.54 13.35 21.35
CA LYS A 18 -105.38 13.95 20.69
C LYS A 18 -104.22 13.00 20.91
N ALA A 19 -104.06 12.00 20.04
CA ALA A 19 -102.83 11.21 19.99
C ALA A 19 -101.68 12.21 19.87
N GLN A 20 -100.90 12.41 20.94
CA GLN A 20 -99.72 13.27 20.88
C GLN A 20 -98.75 12.60 19.91
N VAL A 21 -98.72 13.09 18.68
CA VAL A 21 -97.82 12.59 17.64
C VAL A 21 -96.41 13.01 18.04
N LEU A 22 -95.60 12.06 18.50
CA LEU A 22 -94.19 12.27 18.77
C LEU A 22 -93.49 12.67 17.47
N LEU A 23 -92.83 13.84 17.49
CA LEU A 23 -92.08 14.34 16.34
C LEU A 23 -90.86 13.45 16.07
N PRO A 24 -90.45 13.26 14.81
CA PRO A 24 -89.24 12.50 14.49
C PRO A 24 -88.00 13.22 15.04
N PRO A 25 -86.99 12.47 15.54
CA PRO A 25 -85.71 13.05 15.92
C PRO A 25 -84.85 13.39 14.69
N LYS A 26 -83.80 14.17 14.91
CA LYS A 26 -82.80 14.50 13.88
C LYS A 26 -81.50 13.75 14.16
N LEU A 27 -81.07 12.90 13.23
CA LEU A 27 -79.80 12.18 13.33
C LEU A 27 -78.68 12.96 12.63
N THR A 28 -77.63 13.35 13.38
CA THR A 28 -76.40 13.90 12.81
C THR A 28 -75.22 12.96 13.07
N VAL A 29 -74.29 12.92 12.10
CA VAL A 29 -73.07 12.12 12.20
C VAL A 29 -71.87 13.02 11.92
N ASN A 30 -70.79 12.85 12.68
CA ASN A 30 -69.56 13.58 12.45
C ASN A 30 -68.33 12.75 12.87
N PRO A 31 -67.35 12.53 11.98
CA PRO A 31 -67.34 12.85 10.54
C PRO A 31 -68.15 11.84 9.70
N ALA A 32 -68.58 12.25 8.50
CA ALA A 32 -69.39 11.40 7.59
C ALA A 32 -68.54 10.42 6.74
N VAL A 33 -67.23 10.63 6.67
CA VAL A 33 -66.28 9.75 5.99
C VAL A 33 -65.22 9.35 7.02
N ILE A 34 -65.05 8.05 7.21
CA ILE A 34 -64.17 7.44 8.19
C ILE A 34 -63.43 6.24 7.56
N THR A 35 -62.33 5.82 8.17
CA THR A 35 -61.76 4.48 7.99
C THR A 35 -62.32 3.53 9.05
N GLU A 36 -61.94 2.25 9.01
CA GLU A 36 -62.36 1.28 10.04
C GLU A 36 -61.91 1.61 11.46
N THR A 37 -60.82 2.37 11.60
CA THR A 37 -60.23 2.77 12.88
C THR A 37 -60.71 4.14 13.36
N ASP A 38 -61.16 4.98 12.43
CA ASP A 38 -61.70 6.28 12.81
C ASP A 38 -63.03 6.10 13.54
N SER A 39 -63.33 7.07 14.40
CA SER A 39 -64.57 7.11 15.16
C SER A 39 -65.53 8.10 14.55
N VAL A 40 -66.81 7.75 14.54
CA VAL A 40 -67.92 8.62 14.18
C VAL A 40 -68.82 8.82 15.39
N THR A 41 -69.17 10.08 15.67
CA THR A 41 -70.16 10.43 16.67
C THR A 41 -71.53 10.50 16.03
N LEU A 42 -72.45 9.68 16.52
CA LEU A 42 -73.86 9.65 16.20
C LEU A 42 -74.62 10.46 17.26
N ASN A 43 -75.38 11.46 16.83
CA ASN A 43 -76.21 12.27 17.71
C ASN A 43 -77.67 12.23 17.23
N CYS A 44 -78.51 11.52 17.97
CA CYS A 44 -79.95 11.48 17.78
C CYS A 44 -80.60 12.60 18.60
N GLN A 45 -80.83 13.75 17.98
CA GLN A 45 -81.37 14.94 18.63
C GLN A 45 -82.89 14.81 18.80
N THR A 46 -83.35 14.72 20.05
CA THR A 46 -84.77 14.64 20.41
C THR A 46 -85.39 16.03 20.57
N PRO A 47 -86.70 16.21 20.35
CA PRO A 47 -87.38 17.47 20.60
C PRO A 47 -87.24 17.94 22.06
N PRO A 48 -87.16 19.27 22.34
CA PRO A 48 -86.91 19.81 23.69
C PRO A 48 -87.99 19.47 24.73
N SER A 49 -89.19 19.11 24.28
CA SER A 49 -90.37 18.88 25.11
C SER A 49 -90.47 17.47 25.70
N VAL A 50 -89.45 16.62 25.52
CA VAL A 50 -89.50 15.19 25.87
C VAL A 50 -88.26 14.77 26.64
N SER A 51 -88.45 14.21 27.84
CA SER A 51 -87.38 13.55 28.61
C SER A 51 -87.11 12.16 28.05
N VAL A 52 -85.99 11.98 27.35
CA VAL A 52 -85.55 10.71 26.76
C VAL A 52 -84.19 10.32 27.34
N THR A 53 -84.07 9.09 27.85
CA THR A 53 -82.79 8.54 28.35
C THR A 53 -82.14 7.54 27.39
N GLN A 54 -82.89 7.01 26.43
CA GLN A 54 -82.43 5.97 25.51
C GLN A 54 -82.88 6.27 24.08
N CYS A 55 -81.93 6.20 23.15
CA CYS A 55 -82.20 6.26 21.72
C CYS A 55 -81.87 4.90 21.07
N TYR A 56 -82.57 4.65 19.98
CA TYR A 56 -82.45 3.41 19.22
C TYR A 56 -81.86 3.76 17.85
N PHE A 57 -80.68 3.22 17.56
CA PHE A 57 -80.03 3.37 16.25
C PHE A 57 -80.28 2.13 15.39
N TYR A 58 -80.57 2.36 14.12
CA TYR A 58 -80.97 1.34 13.16
C TYR A 58 -80.15 1.46 11.87
N THR A 59 -79.72 0.33 11.31
CA THR A 59 -79.06 0.28 9.99
C THR A 59 -79.98 -0.30 8.93
N LEU A 60 -80.00 0.31 7.74
CA LEU A 60 -80.92 -0.07 6.65
C LEU A 60 -80.68 -1.49 6.11
N ASN A 61 -79.43 -1.97 6.11
CA ASN A 61 -79.05 -3.27 5.52
C ASN A 61 -78.88 -4.38 6.57
N GLY A 62 -78.79 -4.05 7.87
CA GLY A 62 -78.50 -5.01 8.93
C GLY A 62 -79.69 -5.37 9.82
N GLY A 63 -80.74 -4.53 9.86
CA GLY A 63 -81.93 -4.77 10.70
C GLY A 63 -81.68 -4.76 12.21
N THR A 64 -80.44 -4.52 12.64
CA THR A 64 -80.03 -4.54 14.04
C THR A 64 -80.33 -3.21 14.71
N THR A 65 -80.98 -3.26 15.88
CA THR A 65 -81.30 -2.09 16.69
C THR A 65 -80.42 -2.09 17.93
N ARG A 66 -79.65 -1.02 18.17
CA ARG A 66 -78.81 -0.88 19.37
C ARG A 66 -79.36 0.23 20.27
N VAL A 67 -79.67 -0.12 21.51
CA VAL A 67 -80.07 0.85 22.55
C VAL A 67 -78.79 1.50 23.09
N GLN A 68 -78.66 2.80 22.92
CA GLN A 68 -77.50 3.59 23.36
C GLN A 68 -77.98 4.95 23.88
N PRO A 69 -77.12 5.69 24.60
CA PRO A 69 -77.33 7.12 24.81
C PRO A 69 -77.57 7.82 23.47
N CYS A 70 -78.39 8.87 23.47
CA CYS A 70 -78.72 9.62 22.25
C CYS A 70 -77.50 10.30 21.60
N LEU A 71 -76.38 10.40 22.33
CA LEU A 71 -75.07 10.74 21.82
C LEU A 71 -74.14 9.54 22.01
N GLN A 72 -73.66 8.95 20.92
CA GLN A 72 -72.80 7.77 20.96
C GLN A 72 -71.67 7.90 19.95
N THR A 73 -70.47 7.45 20.33
CA THR A 73 -69.34 7.32 19.40
C THR A 73 -69.12 5.85 19.08
N LEU A 74 -69.00 5.53 17.79
CA LEU A 74 -68.70 4.19 17.27
C LEU A 74 -67.48 4.26 16.36
N THR A 75 -66.66 3.21 16.37
CA THR A 75 -65.61 3.00 15.38
C THR A 75 -66.21 2.53 14.05
N GLY A 76 -65.51 2.76 12.93
CA GLY A 76 -65.92 2.21 11.63
C GLY A 76 -66.11 0.69 11.67
N THR A 77 -65.28 -0.03 12.42
CA THR A 77 -65.40 -1.49 12.62
C THR A 77 -66.72 -1.87 13.31
N GLU A 78 -67.09 -1.19 14.40
CA GLU A 78 -68.37 -1.42 15.10
C GLU A 78 -69.56 -1.10 14.20
N LEU A 79 -69.44 -0.08 13.36
CA LEU A 79 -70.50 0.32 12.43
C LEU A 79 -70.66 -0.68 11.28
N LEU A 80 -69.57 -1.23 10.73
CA LEU A 80 -69.61 -2.34 9.76
C LEU A 80 -70.24 -3.59 10.37
N GLN A 81 -69.90 -3.92 11.61
CA GLN A 81 -70.48 -5.05 12.33
C GLN A 81 -71.98 -4.86 12.54
N MET A 82 -72.40 -3.66 12.95
CA MET A 82 -73.83 -3.30 13.09
C MET A 82 -74.57 -3.43 11.75
N ALA A 83 -73.96 -2.97 10.66
CA ALA A 83 -74.58 -2.99 9.34
C ALA A 83 -74.48 -4.35 8.61
N HIS A 84 -73.73 -5.30 9.15
CA HIS A 84 -73.34 -6.55 8.50
C HIS A 84 -72.68 -6.35 7.11
N GLN A 85 -71.85 -5.30 6.98
CA GLN A 85 -71.16 -4.95 5.73
C GLN A 85 -69.66 -5.25 5.79
N ARG A 86 -69.03 -5.38 4.61
CA ARG A 86 -67.57 -5.48 4.44
C ARG A 86 -67.04 -4.22 3.77
N LEU A 87 -65.75 -3.93 3.94
CA LEU A 87 -65.10 -2.79 3.29
C LEU A 87 -64.94 -2.94 1.77
N PRO A 88 -64.92 -1.81 1.03
CA PRO A 88 -65.40 -0.48 1.43
C PRO A 88 -66.93 -0.47 1.51
N ALA A 89 -67.50 0.32 2.42
CA ALA A 89 -68.95 0.29 2.66
C ALA A 89 -69.55 1.67 2.94
N THR A 90 -70.82 1.85 2.58
CA THR A 90 -71.62 3.02 2.94
C THR A 90 -72.79 2.57 3.80
N VAL A 91 -72.76 2.94 5.08
CA VAL A 91 -73.74 2.53 6.07
C VAL A 91 -74.80 3.62 6.21
N GLY A 92 -76.05 3.28 5.87
CA GLY A 92 -77.21 4.13 6.12
C GLY A 92 -77.79 3.90 7.51
N LEU A 93 -77.94 4.98 8.28
CA LEU A 93 -78.39 5.00 9.67
C LEU A 93 -79.69 5.81 9.82
N GLN A 94 -80.55 5.35 10.71
CA GLN A 94 -81.70 6.08 11.23
C GLN A 94 -81.71 5.98 12.75
N CYS A 95 -82.37 6.92 13.42
CA CYS A 95 -82.62 6.81 14.84
C CYS A 95 -84.08 7.09 15.19
N TYR A 96 -84.54 6.53 16.31
CA TYR A 96 -85.81 6.88 16.92
C TYR A 96 -85.68 6.86 18.45
N TYR A 97 -86.62 7.49 19.15
CA TYR A 97 -86.67 7.47 20.60
C TYR A 97 -87.98 6.89 21.11
N LYS A 98 -88.01 6.47 22.37
CA LYS A 98 -89.25 6.14 23.08
C LYS A 98 -89.48 7.18 24.16
N ALA A 99 -90.70 7.67 24.26
CA ALA A 99 -91.11 8.62 25.28
C ALA A 99 -92.25 8.05 26.11
N ILE A 100 -92.27 8.42 27.39
CA ILE A 100 -93.37 8.08 28.30
C ILE A 100 -94.53 9.00 27.95
N LEU A 101 -95.62 8.41 27.45
CA LEU A 101 -96.88 9.10 27.15
C LEU A 101 -97.97 8.45 28.03
N GLY A 102 -98.25 9.06 29.18
CA GLY A 102 -99.08 8.44 30.22
C GLY A 102 -98.40 7.20 30.83
N GLU A 103 -99.06 6.04 30.80
CA GLU A 103 -98.52 4.76 31.34
C GLU A 103 -97.81 3.89 30.29
N THR A 104 -97.68 4.34 29.04
CA THR A 104 -97.10 3.54 27.95
C THR A 104 -95.88 4.21 27.30
N ASN A 105 -94.91 3.38 26.89
CA ASN A 105 -93.75 3.82 26.12
C ASN A 105 -94.09 3.83 24.62
N ALA A 106 -94.34 5.00 24.06
CA ALA A 106 -94.62 5.16 22.63
C ALA A 106 -93.34 5.47 21.84
N PRO A 107 -93.06 4.79 20.71
CA PRO A 107 -91.95 5.13 19.84
C PRO A 107 -92.25 6.36 18.96
N SER A 108 -91.24 7.19 18.71
CA SER A 108 -91.29 8.24 17.69
C SER A 108 -91.26 7.63 16.29
N LYS A 109 -91.55 8.45 15.27
CA LYS A 109 -91.12 8.13 13.89
C LYS A 109 -89.59 8.09 13.81
N PHE A 110 -89.08 7.36 12.82
CA PHE A 110 -87.65 7.37 12.50
C PHE A 110 -87.20 8.74 11.98
N SER A 111 -85.94 9.07 12.22
CA SER A 111 -85.27 10.19 11.56
C SER A 111 -85.12 9.94 10.05
N ASP A 112 -84.75 11.00 9.33
CA ASP A 112 -84.19 10.84 7.99
C ASP A 112 -82.93 9.95 8.02
N THR A 113 -82.63 9.31 6.89
CA THR A 113 -81.44 8.47 6.74
C THR A 113 -80.19 9.32 6.59
N THR A 114 -79.19 9.06 7.42
CA THR A 114 -77.85 9.65 7.32
C THR A 114 -76.84 8.56 6.94
N PHE A 115 -75.89 8.89 6.06
CA PHE A 115 -74.90 7.93 5.56
C PHE A 115 -73.52 8.19 6.15
N VAL A 116 -72.82 7.12 6.49
CA VAL A 116 -71.40 7.13 6.86
C VAL A 116 -70.65 6.25 5.88
N THR A 117 -69.61 6.79 5.23
CA THR A 117 -68.75 6.04 4.31
C THR A 117 -67.51 5.56 5.04
N ILE A 118 -67.26 4.26 4.97
CA ILE A 118 -66.13 3.58 5.62
C ILE A 118 -65.16 3.11 4.54
N GLN A 119 -63.98 3.73 4.50
CA GLN A 119 -62.97 3.54 3.47
C GLN A 119 -61.85 2.58 3.92
N ILE A 120 -61.18 1.99 2.94
CA ILE A 120 -59.95 1.22 3.14
C ILE A 120 -58.80 2.13 3.58
N LEU A 121 -57.83 1.58 4.31
CA LEU A 121 -56.57 2.28 4.60
C LEU A 121 -55.82 2.57 3.31
N LEU A 122 -55.30 3.79 3.17
CA LEU A 122 -54.52 4.19 2.01
C LEU A 122 -53.07 3.67 2.13
N PRO A 123 -52.43 3.25 1.02
CA PRO A 123 -51.03 2.86 1.04
C PRO A 123 -50.14 4.06 1.39
N PRO A 124 -49.01 3.85 2.12
CA PRO A 124 -48.01 4.89 2.30
C PRO A 124 -47.23 5.14 1.00
N LYS A 125 -46.55 6.29 0.94
CA LYS A 125 -45.64 6.64 -0.16
C LYS A 125 -44.20 6.42 0.25
N LEU A 126 -43.50 5.49 -0.40
CA LEU A 126 -42.08 5.24 -0.16
C LEU A 126 -41.21 6.10 -1.08
N THR A 127 -40.27 6.83 -0.49
CA THR A 127 -39.23 7.58 -1.21
C THR A 127 -37.86 7.18 -0.68
N VAL A 128 -36.87 7.10 -1.58
CA VAL A 128 -35.49 6.75 -1.25
C VAL A 128 -34.56 7.81 -1.82
N ASN A 129 -33.52 8.18 -1.07
CA ASN A 129 -32.53 9.14 -1.52
C ASN A 129 -31.16 8.89 -0.87
N PRO A 130 -30.08 8.71 -1.66
CA PRO A 130 -30.03 8.57 -3.12
C PRO A 130 -30.43 7.15 -3.59
N PRO A 131 -30.87 6.98 -4.87
CA PRO A 131 -31.30 5.68 -5.41
C PRO A 131 -30.16 4.74 -5.84
N VAL A 132 -28.94 5.28 -5.97
CA VAL A 132 -27.73 4.54 -6.32
C VAL A 132 -26.68 4.84 -5.27
N ILE A 133 -26.14 3.79 -4.67
CA ILE A 133 -25.18 3.85 -3.56
C ILE A 133 -24.12 2.75 -3.75
N THR A 134 -23.03 2.81 -3.01
CA THR A 134 -22.10 1.69 -2.77
C THR A 134 -22.43 0.98 -1.46
N GLU A 135 -21.64 -0.03 -1.07
CA GLU A 135 -21.80 -0.71 0.24
C GLU A 135 -21.61 0.23 1.45
N THR A 136 -20.89 1.35 1.24
CA THR A 136 -20.41 2.26 2.28
C THR A 136 -21.25 3.52 2.35
N ASP A 137 -21.78 3.94 1.20
CA ASP A 137 -22.75 5.02 1.11
C ASP A 137 -24.02 4.73 1.91
N SER A 138 -24.71 5.80 2.28
CA SER A 138 -25.98 5.74 3.01
C SER A 138 -27.14 6.18 2.14
N VAL A 139 -28.29 5.55 2.36
CA VAL A 139 -29.58 5.91 1.75
C VAL A 139 -30.62 6.15 2.83
N THR A 140 -31.39 7.21 2.66
CA THR A 140 -32.55 7.51 3.50
C THR A 140 -33.81 6.92 2.89
N LEU A 141 -34.47 6.05 3.64
CA LEU A 141 -35.80 5.53 3.38
C LEU A 141 -36.83 6.39 4.11
N ASN A 142 -37.79 6.93 3.37
CA ASN A 142 -38.90 7.68 3.92
C ASN A 142 -40.23 7.06 3.48
N CYS A 143 -40.87 6.35 4.40
CA CYS A 143 -42.20 5.78 4.27
C CYS A 143 -43.23 6.79 4.81
N GLN A 144 -43.75 7.64 3.92
CA GLN A 144 -44.68 8.70 4.30
C GLN A 144 -46.09 8.14 4.50
N THR A 145 -46.61 8.23 5.72
CA THR A 145 -47.98 7.82 6.06
C THR A 145 -49.01 8.90 5.72
N PRO A 146 -50.29 8.54 5.54
CA PRO A 146 -51.37 9.51 5.39
C PRO A 146 -51.50 10.45 6.62
N PRO A 147 -52.01 11.69 6.45
CA PRO A 147 -52.08 12.70 7.53
C PRO A 147 -52.87 12.28 8.77
N SER A 148 -53.80 11.34 8.64
CA SER A 148 -54.62 10.80 9.74
C SER A 148 -53.86 9.82 10.64
N VAL A 149 -52.61 9.47 10.31
CA VAL A 149 -51.83 8.42 10.97
C VAL A 149 -50.52 9.01 11.52
N SER A 150 -50.47 9.21 12.83
CA SER A 150 -49.28 9.62 13.58
C SER A 150 -48.58 8.40 14.20
N LEU A 151 -47.67 7.80 13.43
CA LEU A 151 -46.85 6.66 13.86
C LEU A 151 -45.37 6.97 13.68
N ASN A 152 -44.54 6.42 14.57
CA ASN A 152 -43.08 6.57 14.47
C ASN A 152 -42.42 5.37 13.77
N GLN A 153 -43.11 4.23 13.67
CA GLN A 153 -42.55 2.98 13.14
C GLN A 153 -43.32 2.50 11.91
N CYS A 154 -42.56 2.07 10.90
CA CYS A 154 -43.05 1.50 9.65
C CYS A 154 -42.39 0.14 9.40
N TYR A 155 -43.05 -0.69 8.61
CA TYR A 155 -42.58 -2.01 8.24
C TYR A 155 -42.02 -1.95 6.82
N PHE A 156 -40.74 -2.21 6.67
CA PHE A 156 -40.04 -2.28 5.39
C PHE A 156 -39.89 -3.74 4.96
N TYR A 157 -40.23 -4.02 3.71
CA TYR A 157 -40.26 -5.35 3.12
C TYR A 157 -39.34 -5.46 1.92
N THR A 158 -38.46 -6.46 1.94
CA THR A 158 -37.51 -6.79 0.85
C THR A 158 -37.46 -8.31 0.65
N GLU A 159 -37.85 -8.80 -0.53
CA GLU A 159 -37.75 -10.22 -0.94
C GLU A 159 -38.08 -11.28 0.14
N GLY A 160 -39.10 -11.05 0.97
CA GLY A 160 -39.53 -11.98 2.02
C GLY A 160 -39.09 -11.63 3.44
N THR A 161 -38.18 -10.67 3.60
CA THR A 161 -37.74 -10.16 4.91
C THR A 161 -38.55 -8.92 5.30
N ILE A 162 -39.02 -8.87 6.54
CA ILE A 162 -39.65 -7.68 7.15
C ILE A 162 -38.73 -7.11 8.22
N ARG A 163 -38.56 -5.79 8.22
CA ARG A 163 -37.88 -5.03 9.28
C ARG A 163 -38.77 -3.89 9.77
N VAL A 164 -38.85 -3.75 11.09
CA VAL A 164 -39.55 -2.64 11.74
C VAL A 164 -38.53 -1.56 12.03
N LEU A 165 -38.68 -0.41 11.39
CA LEU A 165 -37.76 0.73 11.50
C LEU A 165 -38.58 2.01 11.70
N SER A 166 -37.89 3.10 12.00
CA SER A 166 -38.52 4.42 11.93
C SER A 166 -39.06 4.68 10.52
N CYS A 167 -40.23 5.33 10.40
CA CYS A 167 -40.79 5.64 9.07
C CYS A 167 -39.84 6.52 8.23
N LEU A 168 -38.97 7.28 8.88
CA LEU A 168 -37.81 7.92 8.30
C LEU A 168 -36.54 7.27 8.88
N GLN A 169 -35.77 6.56 8.06
CA GLN A 169 -34.58 5.83 8.50
C GLN A 169 -33.46 5.95 7.47
N THR A 170 -32.23 6.11 7.93
CA THR A 170 -31.03 6.02 7.07
C THR A 170 -30.33 4.69 7.32
N LEU A 171 -29.93 4.02 6.24
CA LEU A 171 -29.21 2.76 6.24
C LEU A 171 -27.99 2.86 5.32
N THR A 172 -26.92 2.17 5.66
CA THR A 172 -25.77 1.93 4.78
C THR A 172 -26.12 0.86 3.73
N GLY A 173 -25.40 0.86 2.60
CA GLY A 173 -25.53 -0.21 1.60
C GLY A 173 -25.31 -1.60 2.20
N THR A 174 -24.36 -1.73 3.12
CA THR A 174 -24.09 -3.00 3.83
C THR A 174 -25.29 -3.47 4.67
N GLU A 175 -25.94 -2.58 5.43
CA GLU A 175 -27.13 -2.92 6.21
C GLU A 175 -28.30 -3.34 5.30
N LEU A 176 -28.46 -2.69 4.14
CA LEU A 176 -29.47 -3.06 3.14
C LEU A 176 -29.19 -4.42 2.50
N LEU A 177 -27.94 -4.72 2.14
CA LEU A 177 -27.54 -6.04 1.64
C LEU A 177 -27.82 -7.14 2.66
N GLN A 178 -27.53 -6.88 3.94
CA GLN A 178 -27.87 -7.79 5.03
C GLN A 178 -29.37 -7.98 5.20
N MET A 179 -30.15 -6.90 5.08
CA MET A 179 -31.62 -6.95 5.14
C MET A 179 -32.21 -7.78 3.99
N ALA A 180 -31.69 -7.60 2.78
CA ALA A 180 -32.14 -8.29 1.58
C ALA A 180 -31.53 -9.70 1.43
N HIS A 181 -30.57 -10.09 2.26
CA HIS A 181 -29.78 -11.31 2.11
C HIS A 181 -29.09 -11.43 0.74
N GLN A 182 -28.63 -10.30 0.20
CA GLN A 182 -27.93 -10.22 -1.09
C GLN A 182 -26.46 -9.81 -0.90
N ARG A 183 -25.66 -9.92 -1.97
CA ARG A 183 -24.27 -9.45 -2.01
C ARG A 183 -24.11 -8.41 -3.11
N SER A 184 -23.23 -7.43 -2.91
CA SER A 184 -22.92 -6.44 -3.95
C SER A 184 -22.23 -7.10 -5.17
N PRO A 185 -22.51 -6.64 -6.40
CA PRO A 185 -23.50 -5.63 -6.76
C PRO A 185 -24.93 -6.19 -6.76
N ALA A 186 -25.89 -5.37 -6.35
CA ALA A 186 -27.29 -5.79 -6.20
C ALA A 186 -28.29 -4.67 -6.51
N GLU A 187 -29.48 -5.05 -6.97
CA GLU A 187 -30.65 -4.17 -7.03
C GLU A 187 -31.68 -4.65 -5.99
N ILE A 188 -31.87 -3.87 -4.93
CA ILE A 188 -32.76 -4.21 -3.83
C ILE A 188 -34.12 -3.56 -4.06
N LYS A 189 -35.16 -4.40 -4.15
CA LYS A 189 -36.56 -3.97 -4.25
C LYS A 189 -37.20 -3.88 -2.86
N ILE A 190 -37.65 -2.68 -2.50
CA ILE A 190 -38.22 -2.39 -1.19
C ILE A 190 -39.65 -1.85 -1.31
N LYS A 191 -40.51 -2.27 -0.38
CA LYS A 191 -41.84 -1.70 -0.14
C LYS A 191 -41.96 -1.34 1.33
N CYS A 192 -42.91 -0.48 1.68
CA CYS A 192 -43.25 -0.25 3.08
C CYS A 192 -44.76 -0.30 3.33
N TYR A 193 -45.15 -0.58 4.57
CA TYR A 193 -46.52 -0.46 5.05
C TYR A 193 -46.51 0.00 6.51
N TYR A 194 -47.67 0.43 7.01
CA TYR A 194 -47.84 0.81 8.42
C TYR A 194 -48.98 -0.01 9.05
N THR A 195 -49.05 -0.02 10.38
CA THR A 195 -50.12 -0.70 11.10
C THR A 195 -50.85 0.26 12.03
N VAL A 196 -52.17 0.15 12.10
CA VAL A 196 -53.01 0.91 13.04
C VAL A 196 -53.63 -0.03 14.06
N LYS A 197 -53.78 0.44 15.31
CA LYS A 197 -54.42 -0.35 16.37
C LYS A 197 -55.92 -0.45 16.12
N ARG A 198 -56.43 -1.68 16.11
CA ARG A 198 -57.85 -2.07 16.05
C ARG A 198 -58.18 -2.92 17.28
N GLY A 199 -58.74 -2.29 18.31
CA GLY A 199 -58.94 -2.96 19.60
C GLY A 199 -57.62 -3.49 20.17
N GLU A 200 -57.52 -4.82 20.36
CA GLU A 200 -56.28 -5.50 20.80
C GLU A 200 -55.35 -5.93 19.65
N THR A 201 -55.75 -5.75 18.39
CA THR A 201 -55.01 -6.25 17.22
C THR A 201 -54.46 -5.13 16.34
N ASN A 202 -53.34 -5.35 15.66
CA ASN A 202 -52.79 -4.39 14.69
C ASN A 202 -53.23 -4.75 13.27
N SER A 203 -53.85 -3.80 12.57
CA SER A 203 -54.29 -3.97 11.17
C SER A 203 -53.28 -3.31 10.22
N PRO A 204 -52.72 -4.03 9.23
CA PRO A 204 -51.79 -3.45 8.26
C PRO A 204 -52.51 -2.67 7.16
N SER A 205 -51.89 -1.58 6.70
CA SER A 205 -52.27 -0.91 5.45
C SER A 205 -51.79 -1.70 4.22
N PRO A 206 -52.33 -1.41 3.03
CA PRO A 206 -51.73 -1.90 1.78
C PRO A 206 -50.27 -1.43 1.65
N HIS A 207 -49.46 -2.22 0.94
CA HIS A 207 -48.07 -1.86 0.66
C HIS A 207 -47.98 -0.63 -0.25
N SER A 208 -46.89 0.14 -0.08
CA SER A 208 -46.47 1.14 -1.05
C SER A 208 -46.14 0.52 -2.41
N ASP A 209 -45.99 1.39 -3.41
CA ASP A 209 -45.29 1.03 -4.64
C ASP A 209 -43.87 0.53 -4.35
N THR A 210 -43.33 -0.26 -5.28
CA THR A 210 -41.99 -0.84 -5.14
C THR A 210 -40.95 0.15 -5.60
N THR A 211 -39.94 0.37 -4.78
CA THR A 211 -38.78 1.20 -5.11
C THR A 211 -37.53 0.33 -5.18
N SER A 212 -36.66 0.60 -6.16
CA SER A 212 -35.37 -0.09 -6.31
C SER A 212 -34.23 0.79 -5.80
N ILE A 213 -33.26 0.18 -5.10
CA ILE A 213 -32.00 0.81 -4.72
C ILE A 213 -30.87 -0.02 -5.34
N VAL A 214 -30.00 0.61 -6.12
CA VAL A 214 -28.86 -0.06 -6.75
C VAL A 214 -27.62 0.11 -5.87
N ILE A 215 -27.06 -1.01 -5.42
CA ILE A 215 -25.81 -1.07 -4.66
C ILE A 215 -24.70 -1.51 -5.61
N GLN A 216 -23.74 -0.63 -5.84
CA GLN A 216 -22.59 -0.87 -6.70
C GLN A 216 -21.40 -1.38 -5.90
N THR A 217 -20.50 -2.10 -6.59
CA THR A 217 -19.20 -2.47 -6.04
C THR A 217 -18.29 -1.25 -5.94
N LEU A 218 -17.46 -1.21 -4.89
CA LEU A 218 -16.38 -0.24 -4.80
C LEU A 218 -15.49 -0.30 -6.05
N LEU A 219 -15.08 0.86 -6.55
CA LEU A 219 -14.18 0.93 -7.70
C LEU A 219 -12.75 0.55 -7.25
N PRO A 220 -12.02 -0.25 -8.05
CA PRO A 220 -10.63 -0.58 -7.74
C PRO A 220 -9.77 0.69 -7.76
N PRO A 221 -8.74 0.80 -6.90
CA PRO A 221 -7.77 1.86 -7.01
C PRO A 221 -6.87 1.67 -8.24
N LYS A 222 -6.23 2.75 -8.67
CA LYS A 222 -5.25 2.73 -9.76
C LYS A 222 -3.84 2.67 -9.19
N LEU A 223 -3.15 1.55 -9.39
CA LEU A 223 -1.74 1.41 -9.03
C LEU A 223 -0.83 1.97 -10.13
N THR A 224 0.14 2.79 -9.75
CA THR A 224 1.22 3.23 -10.62
C THR A 224 2.56 2.97 -9.93
N VAL A 225 3.54 2.47 -10.69
CA VAL A 225 4.89 2.20 -10.20
C VAL A 225 5.89 3.02 -11.02
N ASN A 226 6.77 3.77 -10.37
CA ASN A 226 7.75 4.58 -11.05
C ASN A 226 9.07 4.69 -10.26
N PRO A 227 10.23 4.31 -10.84
CA PRO A 227 10.40 3.65 -12.14
C PRO A 227 10.06 2.15 -12.11
N ALA A 228 9.64 1.59 -13.25
CA ALA A 228 9.29 0.16 -13.37
C ALA A 228 10.52 -0.77 -13.50
N VAL A 229 11.67 -0.22 -13.86
CA VAL A 229 12.94 -0.96 -13.95
C VAL A 229 13.93 -0.31 -13.01
N ILE A 230 14.42 -1.09 -12.06
CA ILE A 230 15.31 -0.65 -10.99
C ILE A 230 16.45 -1.66 -10.79
N THR A 231 17.48 -1.26 -10.07
CA THR A 231 18.49 -2.16 -9.48
C THR A 231 18.18 -2.38 -7.99
N GLU A 232 19.00 -3.18 -7.32
CA GLU A 232 18.92 -3.37 -5.86
C GLU A 232 18.97 -2.06 -5.05
N THR A 233 19.65 -1.05 -5.60
CA THR A 233 19.97 0.22 -4.94
C THR A 233 18.98 1.33 -5.27
N ASP A 234 18.30 1.22 -6.39
CA ASP A 234 17.33 2.24 -6.81
C ASP A 234 16.06 2.14 -5.95
N SER A 235 15.32 3.25 -5.91
CA SER A 235 14.02 3.33 -5.25
C SER A 235 12.91 3.35 -6.29
N VAL A 236 11.79 2.73 -5.95
CA VAL A 236 10.54 2.80 -6.70
C VAL A 236 9.46 3.39 -5.83
N THR A 237 8.69 4.30 -6.42
CA THR A 237 7.47 4.84 -5.84
C THR A 237 6.30 3.97 -6.26
N LEU A 238 5.61 3.41 -5.27
CA LEU A 238 4.30 2.79 -5.40
C LEU A 238 3.24 3.86 -5.06
N ASN A 239 2.37 4.16 -6.01
CA ASN A 239 1.27 5.09 -5.81
C ASN A 239 -0.05 4.37 -6.10
N CYS A 240 -0.77 4.02 -5.04
CA CYS A 240 -2.10 3.45 -5.07
C CYS A 240 -3.13 4.57 -4.99
N GLN A 241 -3.63 5.03 -6.13
CA GLN A 241 -4.57 6.14 -6.19
C GLN A 241 -6.00 5.65 -5.99
N THR A 242 -6.63 6.07 -4.90
CA THR A 242 -8.04 5.75 -4.61
C THR A 242 -9.01 6.60 -5.43
N PRO A 243 -10.25 6.14 -5.61
CA PRO A 243 -11.30 6.94 -6.23
C PRO A 243 -11.54 8.27 -5.47
N PRO A 244 -11.98 9.35 -6.15
CA PRO A 244 -12.16 10.67 -5.53
C PRO A 244 -13.11 10.71 -4.33
N SER A 245 -14.06 9.77 -4.25
CA SER A 245 -15.02 9.64 -3.14
C SER A 245 -14.42 9.04 -1.88
N VAL A 246 -13.20 8.50 -1.93
CA VAL A 246 -12.58 7.75 -0.83
C VAL A 246 -11.36 8.50 -0.30
N SER A 247 -11.44 8.94 0.95
CA SER A 247 -10.37 9.65 1.66
C SER A 247 -9.67 8.74 2.67
N VAL A 248 -8.73 7.92 2.19
CA VAL A 248 -7.86 7.08 3.02
C VAL A 248 -6.40 7.47 2.86
N THR A 249 -5.62 7.33 3.93
CA THR A 249 -4.17 7.61 3.91
C THR A 249 -3.33 6.36 3.69
N ASP A 250 -3.82 5.22 4.18
CA ASP A 250 -3.15 3.93 4.11
C ASP A 250 -3.86 2.99 3.13
N CYS A 251 -3.06 2.28 2.35
CA CYS A 251 -3.49 1.29 1.37
C CYS A 251 -2.81 -0.06 1.63
N TYR A 252 -3.43 -1.12 1.15
CA TYR A 252 -2.96 -2.48 1.31
C TYR A 252 -2.30 -2.94 0.01
N PHE A 253 -1.04 -3.36 0.08
CA PHE A 253 -0.26 -3.79 -1.07
C PHE A 253 -0.04 -5.30 -1.02
N ARG A 254 -0.52 -6.01 -2.05
CA ARG A 254 -0.22 -7.43 -2.29
C ARG A 254 1.01 -7.53 -3.18
N ILE A 255 2.13 -7.86 -2.57
CA ILE A 255 3.41 -8.04 -3.26
C ILE A 255 3.64 -9.55 -3.36
N ARG A 256 3.45 -10.11 -4.57
CA ARG A 256 3.37 -11.57 -4.81
C ARG A 256 2.20 -12.21 -4.02
N GLU A 257 2.19 -13.54 -3.88
CA GLU A 257 1.23 -14.33 -3.09
C GLU A 257 1.46 -14.23 -1.56
N LYS A 258 2.03 -13.12 -1.07
CA LYS A 258 2.19 -12.88 0.36
C LYS A 258 0.98 -12.11 0.91
N PRO A 259 0.71 -12.21 2.23
CA PRO A 259 -0.32 -11.38 2.86
C PRO A 259 -0.07 -9.90 2.59
N ALA A 260 -1.16 -9.15 2.42
CA ALA A 260 -1.10 -7.74 2.08
C ALA A 260 -0.38 -6.96 3.19
N LYS A 261 0.54 -6.06 2.79
CA LYS A 261 1.22 -5.15 3.70
C LYS A 261 0.55 -3.78 3.67
N ILE A 262 0.44 -3.17 4.84
CA ILE A 262 -0.13 -1.82 4.99
C ILE A 262 0.98 -0.81 4.84
N PHE A 263 0.80 0.13 3.90
CA PHE A 263 1.67 1.29 3.72
C PHE A 263 0.81 2.52 3.45
N SER A 264 1.40 3.71 3.55
CA SER A 264 0.81 4.90 2.97
C SER A 264 0.49 4.66 1.49
N CYS A 265 -0.65 5.14 1.01
CA CYS A 265 -1.08 4.94 -0.39
C CYS A 265 -0.04 5.41 -1.41
N LEU A 266 0.79 6.38 -1.02
CA LEU A 266 2.03 6.73 -1.68
C LEU A 266 3.23 6.24 -0.85
N LYS A 267 4.02 5.30 -1.37
CA LYS A 267 5.15 4.69 -0.66
C LYS A 267 6.37 4.52 -1.55
N ASN A 268 7.54 4.89 -1.05
CA ASN A 268 8.83 4.55 -1.67
C ASN A 268 9.42 3.30 -1.03
N LEU A 269 9.89 2.37 -1.87
CA LEU A 269 10.63 1.17 -1.47
C LEU A 269 11.90 1.05 -2.31
N SER A 270 12.98 0.59 -1.70
CA SER A 270 14.21 0.22 -2.41
C SER A 270 14.11 -1.18 -3.02
N GLY A 271 14.88 -1.45 -4.09
CA GLY A 271 14.97 -2.77 -4.71
C GLY A 271 15.27 -3.87 -3.68
N THR A 272 16.23 -3.65 -2.78
CA THR A 272 16.54 -4.60 -1.69
C THR A 272 15.39 -4.80 -0.69
N GLU A 273 14.56 -3.80 -0.39
CA GLU A 273 13.38 -4.00 0.46
C GLU A 273 12.35 -4.87 -0.24
N LEU A 274 12.12 -4.65 -1.54
CA LEU A 274 11.24 -5.50 -2.35
C LEU A 274 11.75 -6.94 -2.40
N LEU A 275 13.05 -7.15 -2.63
CA LEU A 275 13.68 -8.48 -2.62
C LEU A 275 13.56 -9.19 -1.27
N LYS A 276 13.73 -8.46 -0.15
CA LYS A 276 13.49 -8.98 1.19
C LYS A 276 12.02 -9.33 1.41
N ILE A 277 11.09 -8.51 0.91
CA ILE A 277 9.66 -8.81 0.99
C ILE A 277 9.34 -10.07 0.20
N THR A 278 9.88 -10.25 -1.01
CA THR A 278 9.57 -11.38 -1.88
C THR A 278 10.43 -12.62 -1.63
N ASN A 279 11.48 -12.52 -0.81
CA ASN A 279 12.55 -13.51 -0.66
C ASN A 279 13.15 -13.92 -2.01
N GLN A 280 13.49 -12.94 -2.84
CA GLN A 280 14.14 -13.16 -4.14
C GLN A 280 15.53 -12.54 -4.14
N SER A 281 16.35 -12.96 -5.11
CA SER A 281 17.62 -12.33 -5.46
C SER A 281 17.55 -11.84 -6.90
N PRO A 282 18.28 -10.79 -7.29
CA PRO A 282 18.27 -10.33 -8.68
C PRO A 282 18.94 -11.34 -9.61
N PRO A 283 18.56 -11.38 -10.90
CA PRO A 283 17.48 -10.60 -11.50
C PRO A 283 16.10 -11.12 -11.07
N ALA A 284 15.16 -10.22 -10.76
CA ALA A 284 13.82 -10.58 -10.29
C ALA A 284 12.74 -9.69 -10.89
N GLU A 285 11.55 -10.25 -11.12
CA GLU A 285 10.33 -9.50 -11.41
C GLU A 285 9.39 -9.57 -10.21
N VAL A 286 9.02 -8.40 -9.69
CA VAL A 286 8.15 -8.25 -8.52
C VAL A 286 6.79 -7.74 -8.97
N LYS A 287 5.76 -8.56 -8.79
CA LYS A 287 4.36 -8.23 -9.10
C LYS A 287 3.68 -7.61 -7.88
N VAL A 288 2.96 -6.51 -8.11
CA VAL A 288 2.30 -5.72 -7.07
C VAL A 288 0.88 -5.40 -7.49
N LYS A 289 -0.06 -5.57 -6.56
CA LYS A 289 -1.42 -5.03 -6.60
C LYS A 289 -1.68 -4.22 -5.35
N CYS A 290 -2.66 -3.33 -5.38
CA CYS A 290 -3.11 -2.64 -4.18
C CYS A 290 -4.64 -2.59 -4.08
N PHE A 291 -5.15 -2.47 -2.86
CA PHE A 291 -6.55 -2.23 -2.56
C PHE A 291 -6.66 -1.30 -1.35
N TYR A 292 -7.83 -0.75 -1.10
CA TYR A 292 -8.11 0.08 0.07
C TYR A 292 -9.26 -0.50 0.88
N LEU A 293 -9.36 -0.05 2.13
CA LEU A 293 -10.50 -0.36 3.00
C LEU A 293 -11.30 0.92 3.24
N ASP A 294 -12.59 0.88 2.95
CA ASP A 294 -13.56 1.91 3.30
C ASP A 294 -14.79 1.20 3.86
N THR A 295 -14.81 0.90 5.16
CA THR A 295 -15.75 -0.04 5.84
C THR A 295 -15.75 -1.50 5.35
N SER A 296 -15.53 -1.75 4.06
CA SER A 296 -15.26 -3.05 3.42
C SER A 296 -14.06 -2.96 2.47
N SER A 297 -13.61 -4.09 1.92
CA SER A 297 -12.46 -4.14 1.02
C SER A 297 -12.84 -3.78 -0.40
N SER A 298 -12.11 -2.86 -1.03
CA SER A 298 -12.20 -2.66 -2.48
C SER A 298 -11.69 -3.90 -3.22
N PRO A 299 -12.06 -4.07 -4.51
CA PRO A 299 -11.32 -4.95 -5.40
C PRO A 299 -9.85 -4.53 -5.51
N ASP A 300 -8.98 -5.47 -5.88
CA ASP A 300 -7.56 -5.19 -6.17
C ASP A 300 -7.44 -4.35 -7.44
N SER A 301 -6.40 -3.51 -7.50
CA SER A 301 -5.95 -2.83 -8.71
C SER A 301 -5.47 -3.82 -9.78
N ASP A 302 -5.30 -3.31 -11.00
CA ASP A 302 -4.50 -4.01 -12.02
C ASP A 302 -3.08 -4.30 -11.49
N GLU A 303 -2.52 -5.41 -11.96
CA GLU A 303 -1.19 -5.85 -11.57
C GLU A 303 -0.11 -5.00 -12.25
N SER A 304 0.85 -4.51 -11.46
CA SER A 304 2.04 -3.83 -11.95
C SER A 304 3.28 -4.68 -11.68
N SER A 305 4.22 -4.71 -12.64
CA SER A 305 5.50 -5.40 -12.53
C SER A 305 6.66 -4.44 -12.35
N ILE A 306 7.57 -4.78 -11.44
CA ILE A 306 8.82 -4.06 -11.18
C ILE A 306 9.98 -5.01 -11.45
N ILE A 307 10.86 -4.65 -12.39
CA ILE A 307 12.02 -5.46 -12.77
C ILE A 307 13.24 -4.97 -11.98
N ILE A 308 13.81 -5.85 -11.16
CA ILE A 308 15.02 -5.60 -10.37
C ILE A 308 16.20 -6.27 -11.06
N ARG A 309 17.13 -5.48 -11.57
CA ARG A 309 18.34 -5.94 -12.25
C ARG A 309 19.50 -6.09 -11.26
N THR A 310 20.42 -6.99 -11.58
CA THR A 310 21.68 -7.14 -10.86
C THR A 310 22.55 -5.90 -11.09
N SER A 311 23.13 -5.36 -10.02
CA SER A 311 24.13 -4.30 -10.10
C SER A 311 25.36 -4.79 -10.90
N LEU A 312 25.88 -3.97 -11.80
CA LEU A 312 27.03 -4.36 -12.62
C LEU A 312 28.34 -4.33 -11.81
N PRO A 313 29.24 -5.32 -11.97
CA PRO A 313 30.55 -5.29 -11.33
C PRO A 313 31.41 -4.13 -11.87
N PRO A 314 32.31 -3.55 -11.06
CA PRO A 314 33.30 -2.60 -11.56
C PRO A 314 34.39 -3.31 -12.37
N LYS A 315 35.13 -2.54 -13.17
CA LYS A 315 36.29 -3.02 -13.91
C LYS A 315 37.59 -2.51 -13.26
N LEU A 316 38.43 -3.42 -12.77
CA LEU A 316 39.75 -3.07 -12.24
C LEU A 316 40.78 -3.00 -13.36
N THR A 317 41.42 -1.85 -13.52
CA THR A 317 42.55 -1.66 -14.44
C THR A 317 43.80 -1.30 -13.65
N VAL A 318 44.95 -1.84 -14.10
CA VAL A 318 46.25 -1.64 -13.45
C VAL A 318 47.26 -1.18 -14.50
N ASN A 319 48.04 -0.15 -14.20
CA ASN A 319 49.05 0.37 -15.12
C ASN A 319 50.25 1.00 -14.39
N PRO A 320 51.50 0.55 -14.61
CA PRO A 320 51.89 -0.63 -15.40
C PRO A 320 51.68 -1.96 -14.66
N ALA A 321 51.53 -3.07 -15.41
CA ALA A 321 51.30 -4.40 -14.84
C ALA A 321 52.58 -5.10 -14.34
N VAL A 322 53.75 -4.63 -14.77
CA VAL A 322 55.07 -5.14 -14.34
C VAL A 322 55.85 -3.98 -13.76
N ILE A 323 56.29 -4.12 -12.52
CA ILE A 323 56.97 -3.09 -11.74
C ILE A 323 58.12 -3.70 -10.93
N THR A 324 59.02 -2.87 -10.43
CA THR A 324 59.96 -3.24 -9.37
C THR A 324 59.46 -2.77 -7.99
N GLU A 325 60.21 -3.07 -6.92
CA GLU A 325 59.87 -2.65 -5.55
C GLU A 325 59.74 -1.12 -5.39
N THR A 326 60.48 -0.36 -6.18
CA THR A 326 60.52 1.11 -6.14
C THR A 326 59.58 1.77 -7.14
N ASP A 327 59.14 1.04 -8.16
CA ASP A 327 58.22 1.56 -9.16
C ASP A 327 56.81 1.71 -8.58
N SER A 328 56.01 2.53 -9.23
CA SER A 328 54.63 2.79 -8.85
C SER A 328 53.66 2.25 -9.89
N VAL A 329 52.49 1.83 -9.44
CA VAL A 329 51.38 1.37 -10.26
C VAL A 329 50.10 2.11 -9.89
N THR A 330 49.36 2.51 -10.91
CA THR A 330 48.03 3.10 -10.75
C THR A 330 46.98 2.00 -10.85
N LEU A 331 46.13 1.92 -9.82
CA LEU A 331 44.94 1.09 -9.73
C LEU A 331 43.71 1.95 -9.99
N ASN A 332 42.90 1.58 -10.96
CA ASN A 332 41.64 2.24 -11.26
C ASN A 332 40.48 1.23 -11.20
N CYS A 333 39.64 1.36 -10.18
CA CYS A 333 38.39 0.64 -10.04
C CYS A 333 37.28 1.41 -10.75
N GLN A 334 37.10 1.13 -12.04
CA GLN A 334 36.15 1.83 -12.88
C GLN A 334 34.72 1.39 -12.55
N THR A 335 33.91 2.34 -12.10
CA THR A 335 32.52 2.11 -11.72
C THR A 335 31.58 2.35 -12.90
N PRO A 336 30.39 1.71 -12.92
CA PRO A 336 29.38 2.02 -13.93
C PRO A 336 28.95 3.50 -13.87
N PRO A 337 28.73 4.17 -15.01
CA PRO A 337 28.49 5.63 -15.06
C PRO A 337 27.19 6.09 -14.38
N SER A 338 26.27 5.17 -14.08
CA SER A 338 24.97 5.47 -13.46
C SER A 338 25.01 5.50 -11.93
N VAL A 339 26.18 5.45 -11.29
CA VAL A 339 26.29 5.20 -9.84
C VAL A 339 27.12 6.27 -9.13
N SER A 340 26.53 6.95 -8.15
CA SER A 340 27.24 7.86 -7.23
C SER A 340 28.00 7.07 -6.16
N VAL A 341 29.26 6.76 -6.46
CA VAL A 341 30.13 5.94 -5.61
C VAL A 341 30.67 6.75 -4.44
N THR A 342 30.62 6.16 -3.25
CA THR A 342 31.11 6.79 -2.02
C THR A 342 32.55 6.37 -1.73
N GLN A 343 32.83 5.07 -1.82
CA GLN A 343 34.14 4.50 -1.53
C GLN A 343 34.42 3.30 -2.44
N CYS A 344 35.68 3.12 -2.81
CA CYS A 344 36.18 1.93 -3.50
C CYS A 344 37.06 1.12 -2.56
N TYR A 345 36.94 -0.19 -2.65
CA TYR A 345 37.64 -1.15 -1.81
C TYR A 345 38.51 -2.02 -2.70
N PHE A 346 39.79 -2.12 -2.35
CA PHE A 346 40.77 -2.96 -3.03
C PHE A 346 41.24 -4.04 -2.07
N TYR A 347 41.38 -5.27 -2.57
CA TYR A 347 41.88 -6.38 -1.78
C TYR A 347 42.68 -7.36 -2.62
N THR A 348 43.64 -8.01 -1.97
CA THR A 348 44.49 -9.04 -2.57
C THR A 348 43.94 -10.43 -2.24
N LEU A 349 44.08 -11.39 -3.15
CA LEU A 349 43.58 -12.76 -2.93
C LEU A 349 44.51 -13.62 -2.05
N SER A 350 45.72 -13.15 -1.78
CA SER A 350 46.76 -13.88 -1.03
C SER A 350 46.68 -13.70 0.50
N GLY A 351 45.57 -13.17 1.02
CA GLY A 351 45.36 -12.98 2.48
C GLY A 351 45.69 -11.58 2.99
N GLY A 352 45.70 -10.57 2.11
CA GLY A 352 45.94 -9.17 2.47
C GLY A 352 44.77 -8.43 3.12
N THR A 353 45.07 -7.23 3.62
CA THR A 353 44.07 -6.31 4.22
C THR A 353 43.24 -5.60 3.15
N ILE A 354 41.93 -5.51 3.34
CA ILE A 354 41.05 -4.66 2.51
C ILE A 354 41.42 -3.19 2.77
N ARG A 355 41.76 -2.42 1.73
CA ARG A 355 41.99 -0.98 1.84
C ARG A 355 40.87 -0.18 1.19
N VAL A 356 40.34 0.78 1.95
CA VAL A 356 39.46 1.85 1.45
C VAL A 356 40.36 2.88 0.79
N LEU A 357 40.27 3.00 -0.53
CA LEU A 357 41.05 3.96 -1.32
C LEU A 357 40.11 4.77 -2.19
N SER A 358 40.64 5.87 -2.75
CA SER A 358 39.98 6.51 -3.88
C SER A 358 39.86 5.48 -5.03
N CYS A 359 38.82 5.58 -5.86
CA CYS A 359 38.63 4.65 -6.97
C CYS A 359 39.78 4.70 -7.99
N LEU A 360 40.61 5.75 -7.94
CA LEU A 360 41.83 5.90 -8.71
C LEU A 360 43.00 6.19 -7.77
N GLN A 361 43.83 5.19 -7.51
CA GLN A 361 44.94 5.28 -6.54
C GLN A 361 46.26 4.85 -7.16
N THR A 362 47.37 5.46 -6.75
CA THR A 362 48.72 5.00 -7.08
C THR A 362 49.40 4.43 -5.84
N LEU A 363 50.05 3.28 -5.98
CA LEU A 363 50.80 2.57 -4.93
C LEU A 363 52.19 2.16 -5.44
N THR A 364 53.16 2.05 -4.55
CA THR A 364 54.48 1.51 -4.88
C THR A 364 54.50 -0.03 -4.84
N GLY A 365 55.51 -0.64 -5.48
CA GLY A 365 55.72 -2.09 -5.38
C GLY A 365 55.87 -2.58 -3.93
N THR A 366 56.60 -1.84 -3.10
CA THR A 366 56.72 -2.11 -1.66
C THR A 366 55.39 -2.06 -0.91
N GLU A 367 54.55 -1.05 -1.16
CA GLU A 367 53.21 -0.94 -0.55
C GLU A 367 52.30 -2.10 -0.94
N LEU A 368 52.39 -2.55 -2.20
CA LEU A 368 51.63 -3.69 -2.68
C LEU A 368 52.11 -5.02 -2.10
N LEU A 369 53.41 -5.25 -2.00
CA LEU A 369 53.98 -6.42 -1.32
C LEU A 369 53.52 -6.48 0.14
N GLN A 370 53.54 -5.33 0.83
CA GLN A 370 53.03 -5.22 2.19
C GLN A 370 51.54 -5.52 2.26
N MET A 371 50.74 -5.00 1.31
CA MET A 371 49.30 -5.28 1.23
C MET A 371 49.01 -6.77 0.96
N ALA A 372 49.83 -7.42 0.14
CA ALA A 372 49.68 -8.83 -0.23
C ALA A 372 50.27 -9.81 0.78
N HIS A 373 51.00 -9.31 1.79
CA HIS A 373 51.87 -10.08 2.69
C HIS A 373 52.86 -10.99 1.93
N GLN A 374 53.47 -10.45 0.88
CA GLN A 374 54.42 -11.17 0.03
C GLN A 374 55.79 -10.47 0.02
N SER A 375 56.82 -11.19 -0.44
CA SER A 375 58.16 -10.65 -0.67
C SER A 375 58.52 -10.78 -2.15
N SER A 376 59.26 -9.81 -2.68
CA SER A 376 59.70 -9.78 -4.06
C SER A 376 60.72 -10.91 -4.37
N PRO A 377 60.68 -11.53 -5.56
CA PRO A 377 59.72 -11.30 -6.65
C PRO A 377 58.36 -11.97 -6.37
N ALA A 378 57.26 -11.34 -6.79
CA ALA A 378 55.91 -11.83 -6.52
C ALA A 378 54.91 -11.46 -7.62
N GLU A 379 53.85 -12.27 -7.77
CA GLU A 379 52.66 -11.94 -8.56
C GLU A 379 51.49 -11.67 -7.61
N ILE A 380 50.99 -10.44 -7.63
CA ILE A 380 49.90 -10.00 -6.77
C ILE A 380 48.59 -10.04 -7.54
N LYS A 381 47.62 -10.79 -7.01
CA LYS A 381 46.26 -10.91 -7.56
C LYS A 381 45.31 -10.00 -6.79
N MET A 382 44.63 -9.10 -7.50
CA MET A 382 43.78 -8.08 -6.89
C MET A 382 42.38 -8.04 -7.49
N LYS A 383 41.42 -7.63 -6.67
CA LYS A 383 40.05 -7.30 -7.07
C LYS A 383 39.62 -5.98 -6.42
N CYS A 384 38.59 -5.36 -6.97
CA CYS A 384 37.93 -4.22 -6.35
C CYS A 384 36.41 -4.36 -6.32
N TYR A 385 35.78 -3.62 -5.40
CA TYR A 385 34.33 -3.39 -5.39
C TYR A 385 34.06 -1.97 -4.92
N TYR A 386 32.88 -1.44 -5.21
CA TYR A 386 32.47 -0.11 -4.75
C TYR A 386 31.32 -0.20 -3.76
N THR A 387 31.14 0.84 -2.95
CA THR A 387 29.95 1.01 -2.12
C THR A 387 29.18 2.27 -2.52
N VAL A 388 27.87 2.18 -2.36
CA VAL A 388 26.95 3.30 -2.54
C VAL A 388 26.32 3.68 -1.20
N LYS A 389 26.24 4.98 -0.93
CA LYS A 389 25.60 5.53 0.26
C LYS A 389 24.08 5.37 0.14
N ARG A 390 23.48 4.71 1.13
CA ARG A 390 22.06 4.38 1.24
C ARG A 390 21.52 4.93 2.56
N GLY A 391 21.06 6.18 2.56
CA GLY A 391 20.70 6.86 3.81
C GLY A 391 21.92 6.92 4.76
N GLU A 392 21.86 6.17 5.87
CA GLU A 392 22.95 6.03 6.85
C GLU A 392 23.89 4.82 6.62
N THR A 393 23.60 3.92 5.67
CA THR A 393 24.36 2.65 5.50
C THR A 393 25.02 2.54 4.12
N ASN A 394 26.13 1.79 4.00
CA ASN A 394 26.83 1.56 2.74
C ASN A 394 26.59 0.13 2.25
N SER A 395 26.19 -0.05 0.98
CA SER A 395 25.95 -1.39 0.37
C SER A 395 27.02 -1.70 -0.69
N PRO A 396 27.66 -2.89 -0.68
CA PRO A 396 28.72 -3.25 -1.63
C PRO A 396 28.18 -3.75 -2.98
N SER A 397 28.91 -3.46 -4.06
CA SER A 397 28.71 -4.04 -5.39
C SER A 397 29.26 -5.47 -5.48
N PRO A 398 28.93 -6.22 -6.55
CA PRO A 398 29.72 -7.38 -6.94
C PRO A 398 31.19 -7.01 -7.17
N HIS A 399 32.09 -7.99 -7.03
CA HIS A 399 33.52 -7.80 -7.23
C HIS A 399 33.89 -7.75 -8.71
N SER A 400 34.96 -7.01 -9.03
CA SER A 400 35.58 -7.03 -10.34
C SER A 400 36.16 -8.40 -10.69
N ASP A 401 36.53 -8.55 -11.95
CA ASP A 401 37.49 -9.57 -12.39
C ASP A 401 38.85 -9.37 -11.69
N THR A 402 39.64 -10.44 -11.66
CA THR A 402 40.97 -10.44 -11.04
C THR A 402 41.99 -9.78 -11.97
N SER A 403 42.75 -8.81 -11.44
CA SER A 403 43.91 -8.21 -12.11
C SER A 403 45.22 -8.70 -11.48
N PHE A 404 46.30 -8.70 -12.26
CA PHE A 404 47.60 -9.24 -11.88
C PHE A 404 48.67 -8.16 -11.99
N ILE A 405 49.55 -8.09 -10.99
CA ILE A 405 50.70 -7.18 -10.97
C ILE A 405 51.94 -8.00 -10.63
N THR A 406 52.95 -7.98 -11.50
CA THR A 406 54.21 -8.68 -11.30
C THR A 406 55.25 -7.72 -10.74
N ILE A 407 55.80 -8.05 -9.58
CA ILE A 407 56.87 -7.29 -8.93
C ILE A 407 58.19 -8.03 -9.10
N GLN A 408 59.13 -7.39 -9.76
CA GLN A 408 60.48 -7.89 -9.98
C GLN A 408 61.43 -7.36 -8.92
N ARG A 409 62.42 -8.18 -8.56
CA ARG A 409 63.48 -7.77 -7.65
C ARG A 409 64.41 -6.79 -8.37
N THR A 410 64.65 -5.62 -7.77
CA THR A 410 65.70 -4.71 -8.24
C THR A 410 67.06 -5.38 -7.99
N VAL A 411 67.76 -5.77 -9.05
CA VAL A 411 69.18 -6.12 -8.95
C VAL A 411 69.94 -4.80 -8.79
N ARG A 412 70.57 -4.57 -7.63
CA ARG A 412 71.44 -3.40 -7.43
C ARG A 412 72.77 -3.68 -8.13
N ASP A 413 72.88 -3.30 -9.40
CA ASP A 413 74.17 -3.26 -10.07
C ASP A 413 74.97 -2.05 -9.52
N ARG A 414 76.06 -2.31 -8.78
CA ARG A 414 76.94 -1.26 -8.20
C ARG A 414 78.28 -1.19 -8.93
N SER A 415 78.86 0.01 -8.95
CA SER A 415 80.16 0.30 -9.57
C SER A 415 81.33 -0.41 -8.85
N CYS A 416 82.35 -0.89 -9.59
CA CYS A 416 83.52 -1.57 -9.02
C CYS A 416 84.50 -0.64 -8.27
N LEU A 417 84.31 0.68 -8.33
CA LEU A 417 85.19 1.65 -7.66
C LEU A 417 84.41 2.32 -6.53
N GLN A 418 84.26 1.60 -5.41
CA GLN A 418 83.51 2.06 -4.26
C GLN A 418 84.15 1.58 -2.96
N THR A 419 84.18 2.47 -1.96
CA THR A 419 84.55 2.13 -0.59
C THR A 419 83.35 1.45 0.07
N LEU A 420 83.54 0.22 0.54
CA LEU A 420 82.53 -0.57 1.25
C LEU A 420 83.00 -0.84 2.67
N THR A 421 82.11 -0.66 3.63
CA THR A 421 82.34 -1.04 5.03
C THR A 421 82.22 -2.55 5.21
N GLY A 422 82.89 -3.12 6.22
CA GLY A 422 82.77 -4.54 6.54
C GLY A 422 81.32 -5.00 6.81
N THR A 423 80.49 -4.12 7.37
CA THR A 423 79.05 -4.36 7.56
C THR A 423 78.28 -4.43 6.25
N GLU A 424 78.61 -3.58 5.27
CA GLU A 424 77.98 -3.62 3.95
C GLU A 424 78.36 -4.89 3.20
N LEU A 425 79.62 -5.33 3.28
CA LEU A 425 80.07 -6.58 2.66
C LEU A 425 79.35 -7.80 3.26
N LEU A 426 79.24 -7.89 4.59
CA LEU A 426 78.49 -8.96 5.27
C LEU A 426 77.01 -8.99 4.84
N GLN A 427 76.40 -7.81 4.73
CA GLN A 427 75.01 -7.68 4.29
C GLN A 427 74.83 -8.12 2.83
N MET A 428 75.76 -7.76 1.95
CA MET A 428 75.73 -8.15 0.52
C MET A 428 75.97 -9.64 0.32
N ALA A 429 76.83 -10.26 1.13
CA ALA A 429 77.09 -11.70 1.08
C ALA A 429 76.03 -12.54 1.82
N HIS A 430 75.08 -11.90 2.52
CA HIS A 430 74.16 -12.56 3.45
C HIS A 430 74.87 -13.43 4.51
N GLN A 431 76.04 -13.00 4.97
CA GLN A 431 76.84 -13.71 5.98
C GLN A 431 76.92 -12.90 7.28
N ARG A 432 77.23 -13.57 8.40
CA ARG A 432 77.49 -12.93 9.70
C ARG A 432 78.96 -13.10 10.04
N SER A 433 79.54 -12.09 10.69
CA SER A 433 80.92 -12.14 11.18
C SER A 433 81.10 -13.23 12.25
N PRO A 434 82.26 -13.93 12.32
CA PRO A 434 83.39 -13.84 11.39
C PRO A 434 83.16 -14.61 10.08
N ALA A 435 83.51 -14.00 8.94
CA ALA A 435 83.28 -14.57 7.61
C ALA A 435 84.40 -14.21 6.61
N GLU A 436 84.73 -15.16 5.72
CA GLU A 436 85.54 -14.90 4.52
C GLU A 436 84.62 -14.55 3.36
N ILE A 437 84.75 -13.33 2.81
CA ILE A 437 83.96 -12.88 1.67
C ILE A 437 84.85 -12.85 0.43
N LYS A 438 84.46 -13.60 -0.60
CA LYS A 438 85.16 -13.66 -1.89
C LYS A 438 84.51 -12.72 -2.88
N ILE A 439 85.30 -11.80 -3.43
CA ILE A 439 84.83 -10.75 -4.33
C ILE A 439 85.45 -10.94 -5.72
N LYS A 440 84.61 -10.88 -6.75
CA LYS A 440 85.04 -10.81 -8.15
C LYS A 440 84.37 -9.61 -8.81
N CYS A 441 85.12 -8.88 -9.61
CA CYS A 441 84.61 -7.80 -10.44
C CYS A 441 84.51 -8.28 -11.88
N TYR A 442 83.60 -7.71 -12.67
CA TYR A 442 83.62 -7.84 -14.12
C TYR A 442 83.21 -6.48 -14.70
N TYR A 443 83.19 -6.34 -16.00
CA TYR A 443 82.55 -5.21 -16.66
C TYR A 443 81.68 -5.75 -17.79
N THR A 444 80.69 -4.98 -18.22
CA THR A 444 79.92 -5.34 -19.41
C THR A 444 80.25 -4.34 -20.50
N VAL A 445 80.59 -4.85 -21.69
CA VAL A 445 80.82 -4.00 -22.86
C VAL A 445 79.57 -4.07 -23.73
N LYS A 446 79.05 -2.91 -24.10
CA LYS A 446 77.97 -2.81 -25.08
C LYS A 446 78.55 -2.91 -26.49
N HIS A 447 78.22 -3.97 -27.20
CA HIS A 447 78.40 -4.04 -28.65
C HIS A 447 77.01 -4.02 -29.30
N GLY A 448 76.58 -2.83 -29.75
CA GLY A 448 75.22 -2.64 -30.29
C GLY A 448 74.14 -2.79 -29.22
N GLU A 449 73.12 -3.63 -29.50
CA GLU A 449 71.99 -3.90 -28.59
C GLU A 449 72.26 -5.04 -27.59
N THR A 450 73.40 -5.71 -27.68
CA THR A 450 73.76 -6.84 -26.80
C THR A 450 74.87 -6.47 -25.82
N ASN A 451 74.66 -6.83 -24.54
CA ASN A 451 75.66 -6.67 -23.47
C ASN A 451 76.46 -7.97 -23.32
N SER A 452 77.77 -7.92 -23.49
CA SER A 452 78.66 -9.06 -23.25
C SER A 452 79.48 -8.84 -21.97
N PRO A 453 79.46 -9.77 -21.00
CA PRO A 453 80.29 -9.67 -19.80
C PRO A 453 81.76 -9.93 -20.13
N SER A 454 82.65 -9.18 -19.48
CA SER A 454 84.08 -9.40 -19.50
C SER A 454 84.45 -10.68 -18.73
N PRO A 455 85.67 -11.19 -18.91
CA PRO A 455 86.26 -12.11 -17.93
C PRO A 455 86.17 -11.51 -16.52
N HIS A 456 85.89 -12.35 -15.53
CA HIS A 456 85.94 -11.96 -14.13
C HIS A 456 87.37 -11.59 -13.73
N SER A 457 87.52 -10.62 -12.84
CA SER A 457 88.77 -10.33 -12.16
C SER A 457 89.19 -11.52 -11.29
N ASP A 458 90.44 -11.46 -10.84
CA ASP A 458 90.92 -12.34 -9.79
C ASP A 458 90.06 -12.22 -8.54
N THR A 459 89.94 -13.34 -7.82
CA THR A 459 89.11 -13.42 -6.61
C THR A 459 89.86 -12.75 -5.47
N THR A 460 89.30 -11.69 -4.90
CA THR A 460 89.82 -11.08 -3.68
C THR A 460 89.06 -11.63 -2.48
N SER A 461 89.76 -12.34 -1.59
CA SER A 461 89.19 -12.78 -0.31
C SER A 461 89.40 -11.72 0.76
N ILE A 462 88.33 -11.28 1.42
CA ILE A 462 88.36 -10.37 2.56
C ILE A 462 87.87 -11.11 3.80
N MET A 463 88.72 -11.22 4.82
CA MET A 463 88.34 -11.76 6.12
C MET A 463 87.75 -10.64 6.98
N ILE A 464 86.52 -10.81 7.41
CA ILE A 464 85.86 -9.90 8.35
C ILE A 464 85.77 -10.60 9.70
N GLN A 465 86.41 -10.03 10.71
CA GLN A 465 86.42 -10.54 12.09
C GLN A 465 85.46 -9.73 12.97
N SER A 466 84.88 -10.37 13.98
CA SER A 466 84.10 -9.68 15.00
C SER A 466 85.08 -8.90 15.88
N ALA A 467 84.89 -7.59 16.00
CA ALA A 467 85.68 -6.78 16.93
C ALA A 467 85.50 -7.34 18.35
N ALA A 468 86.59 -7.80 18.95
CA ALA A 468 86.65 -7.97 20.39
C ALA A 468 86.52 -6.58 21.03
N GLU A 469 85.70 -6.45 22.06
CA GLU A 469 85.56 -5.21 22.83
C GLU A 469 86.92 -4.79 23.40
N ASN A 470 87.62 -3.93 22.68
CA ASN A 470 88.58 -3.00 23.25
C ASN A 470 88.80 -1.84 22.26
N ASN A 471 88.57 -0.64 22.78
CA ASN A 471 88.76 0.64 22.10
C ASN A 471 90.17 0.75 21.51
N GLU A 472 90.29 0.69 20.19
CA GLU A 472 91.28 1.46 19.43
C GLU A 472 91.03 1.39 17.90
N ARG A 473 90.88 2.58 17.30
CA ARG A 473 91.07 2.94 15.88
C ARG A 473 90.32 2.09 14.81
N LYS A 474 89.17 2.63 14.37
CA LYS A 474 88.46 2.26 13.13
C LYS A 474 89.42 2.36 11.95
N THR A 475 89.93 1.21 11.48
CA THR A 475 90.80 1.11 10.31
C THR A 475 89.91 1.07 9.07
N ASP A 476 89.82 2.19 8.36
CA ASP A 476 89.28 2.19 7.00
C ASP A 476 90.27 1.43 6.10
N LEU A 477 89.99 0.15 5.84
CA LEU A 477 90.75 -0.65 4.88
C LEU A 477 90.44 -0.10 3.48
N THR A 478 91.36 0.67 2.91
CA THR A 478 91.26 1.16 1.54
C THR A 478 91.94 0.15 0.63
N THR A 479 91.18 -0.75 0.01
CA THR A 479 91.72 -1.66 -1.03
C THR A 479 91.38 -1.08 -2.40
N SER A 480 92.39 -0.58 -3.11
CA SER A 480 92.27 -0.21 -4.52
C SER A 480 92.64 -1.41 -5.39
N ILE A 481 91.68 -1.92 -6.16
CA ILE A 481 91.95 -2.92 -7.20
C ILE A 481 92.24 -2.14 -8.49
N SER A 482 93.51 -1.90 -8.78
CA SER A 482 93.95 -1.32 -10.05
C SER A 482 94.01 -2.43 -11.10
N THR A 483 93.14 -2.39 -12.10
CA THR A 483 93.29 -3.22 -13.31
C THR A 483 94.19 -2.48 -14.29
N THR A 484 95.41 -2.98 -14.50
CA THR A 484 96.31 -2.49 -15.54
C THR A 484 95.84 -2.98 -16.91
N THR A 485 95.39 -2.06 -17.76
CA THR A 485 95.23 -2.32 -19.19
C THR A 485 96.62 -2.34 -19.84
N SER A 486 97.19 -3.51 -20.10
CA SER A 486 98.33 -3.62 -21.01
C SER A 486 97.82 -3.46 -22.46
N PRO A 487 98.33 -2.51 -23.25
CA PRO A 487 98.10 -2.52 -24.68
C PRO A 487 98.86 -3.72 -25.26
N VAL A 488 98.14 -4.62 -25.93
CA VAL A 488 98.75 -5.77 -26.62
C VAL A 488 99.72 -5.22 -27.67
N GLY A 489 101.01 -5.46 -27.45
CA GLY A 489 102.09 -5.20 -28.41
C GLY A 489 102.02 -6.13 -29.62
N GLY A 490 102.43 -5.60 -30.76
CA GLY A 490 102.40 -6.27 -32.06
C GLY A 490 103.45 -7.38 -32.24
N GLY A 491 103.18 -8.23 -33.22
CA GLY A 491 104.10 -9.16 -33.87
C GLY A 491 103.86 -9.15 -35.38
N ASP A 492 104.96 -9.05 -36.14
CA ASP A 492 105.11 -8.84 -37.60
C ASP A 492 104.54 -9.94 -38.51
N GLU A 493 104.06 -9.54 -39.71
CA GLU A 493 104.68 -9.80 -41.03
C GLU A 493 103.67 -9.59 -42.18
N GLY A 494 104.07 -8.90 -43.26
CA GLY A 494 103.47 -9.06 -44.60
C GLY A 494 102.94 -7.81 -45.31
N ALA A 495 103.84 -7.09 -45.97
CA ALA A 495 103.68 -5.99 -46.92
C ALA A 495 102.44 -5.97 -47.85
N ALA A 496 101.78 -4.80 -47.97
CA ALA A 496 101.58 -4.04 -49.23
C ALA A 496 100.70 -2.77 -49.02
N GLN A 497 101.21 -1.60 -49.42
CA GLN A 497 100.51 -0.31 -49.55
C GLN A 497 100.35 0.02 -51.06
N PRO A 498 99.63 1.07 -51.52
CA PRO A 498 98.70 1.99 -50.83
C PRO A 498 97.40 2.33 -51.63
N LYS A 499 96.35 2.82 -50.96
CA LYS A 499 95.50 3.88 -51.54
C LYS A 499 95.08 4.88 -50.46
N ARG A 500 95.21 6.15 -50.83
CA ARG A 500 95.20 7.37 -50.04
C ARG A 500 93.82 8.03 -50.14
N ALA A 501 93.21 8.42 -49.01
CA ALA A 501 92.36 9.62 -48.91
C ALA A 501 92.04 9.97 -47.45
N ASN A 502 92.76 10.98 -46.94
CA ASN A 502 92.37 12.08 -46.05
C ASN A 502 91.31 11.89 -44.95
N GLY A 503 91.71 12.21 -43.72
CA GLY A 503 91.05 13.28 -42.95
C GLY A 503 90.63 12.99 -41.50
N LEU A 504 91.39 13.56 -40.56
CA LEU A 504 91.07 13.97 -39.17
C LEU A 504 90.99 12.94 -38.01
N LEU A 505 91.92 13.13 -37.05
CA LEU A 505 91.96 12.70 -35.64
C LEU A 505 91.01 13.56 -34.75
N PRO A 506 90.90 13.32 -33.41
CA PRO A 506 90.36 12.15 -32.72
C PRO A 506 89.24 12.55 -31.73
N GLY A 507 88.18 11.75 -31.61
CA GLY A 507 87.15 11.93 -30.58
C GLY A 507 87.47 11.07 -29.35
N GLN A 508 87.82 11.72 -28.23
CA GLN A 508 87.91 11.10 -26.91
C GLN A 508 86.61 10.33 -26.61
N GLN A 509 86.73 9.02 -26.40
CA GLN A 509 85.62 8.18 -25.95
C GLN A 509 85.74 8.04 -24.43
N GLU A 510 84.80 8.67 -23.73
CA GLU A 510 84.68 8.62 -22.26
C GLU A 510 84.45 7.17 -21.79
N PRO A 511 85.18 6.68 -20.77
CA PRO A 511 84.94 5.36 -20.20
C PRO A 511 83.64 5.32 -19.38
N VAL A 512 82.72 4.43 -19.75
CA VAL A 512 81.43 4.14 -19.09
C VAL A 512 81.65 3.12 -17.95
N PRO A 513 80.93 3.19 -16.80
CA PRO A 513 81.38 2.63 -15.53
C PRO A 513 81.45 1.09 -15.43
N VAL A 514 82.34 0.63 -14.56
CA VAL A 514 82.69 -0.78 -14.26
C VAL A 514 81.67 -1.38 -13.28
N HIS A 515 81.14 -2.61 -13.48
CA HIS A 515 80.02 -3.18 -12.68
C HIS A 515 80.34 -4.54 -12.03
N ALA A 516 80.22 -4.68 -10.70
CA ALA A 516 80.59 -5.90 -9.96
C ALA A 516 79.40 -6.88 -9.75
N ARG A 517 79.68 -8.20 -9.69
CA ARG A 517 78.75 -9.24 -9.17
C ARG A 517 79.40 -9.90 -7.98
N TYR A 518 78.63 -10.09 -6.92
CA TYR A 518 79.04 -10.78 -5.71
C TYR A 518 78.43 -12.19 -5.71
N VAL A 519 79.23 -13.22 -5.43
CA VAL A 519 78.81 -14.63 -5.35
C VAL A 519 79.13 -15.16 -3.97
#